data_AF-A0AAX3YT54-F1
#
_entry.id   AF-A0AAX3YT54-F1
#
_cell.length_a   1.000
_cell.length_b   1.000
_cell.length_c   1.000
_cell.angle_alpha   90.00
_cell.angle_beta   90.00
_cell.angle_gamma   90.00
#
_symmetry.space_group_name_H-M   'P 1'
#
loop_
_entity.id
_entity.type
_entity.pdbx_description
1 polymer ?
#
loop_
_entity_poly.entity_id
_entity_poly.type
_entity_poly.pdbx_seq_one_letter_code
_entity_poly.pdbx_strand_id
1 'polypeptide(L)'
;MARPGYGIWYGAVSPRGGLAEAFQSARVIDRHRGDPYLTGLRFTRPLRLLDVSGIGEGAWVTRVGGNHALDSAAHGRTQHWARTIHRAHDDLDGIVYRGRFAGGVCIAITERAADAFPALPALSLPLSHPGLSGPIDSAAYQLGYTIT
;
A
#
# COMPACT_ATOMS: atom_id res chain seq x y z
N MET A 1 8.36 14.85 -3.21
CA MET A 1 8.05 16.08 -2.44
C MET A 1 6.54 16.27 -2.44
N ALA A 2 5.87 15.88 -1.35
CA ALA A 2 4.42 16.04 -1.19
C ALA A 2 4.07 17.53 -1.04
N ARG A 3 2.96 17.97 -1.65
CA ARG A 3 2.48 19.35 -1.50
C ARG A 3 1.83 19.51 -0.12
N PRO A 4 1.96 20.67 0.56
CA PRO A 4 1.21 20.93 1.79
C PRO A 4 -0.29 20.81 1.50
N GLY A 5 -1.01 20.01 2.30
CA GLY A 5 -2.46 19.83 2.22
C GLY A 5 -2.97 18.55 1.56
N TYR A 6 -2.10 17.72 0.97
CA TYR A 6 -2.49 16.40 0.43
C TYR A 6 -1.54 15.32 0.97
N GLY A 7 -2.04 14.52 1.90
CA GLY A 7 -1.30 13.42 2.52
C GLY A 7 -1.82 12.10 1.98
N ILE A 8 -0.94 11.25 1.45
CA ILE A 8 -1.31 9.89 1.06
C ILE A 8 -0.47 8.92 1.87
N TRP A 9 -1.17 8.06 2.61
CA TRP A 9 -0.56 6.92 3.29
C TRP A 9 -0.72 5.67 2.41
N TYR A 10 0.36 4.92 2.25
CA TYR A 10 0.37 3.66 1.51
C TYR A 10 0.59 2.51 2.47
N GLY A 11 -0.16 1.43 2.27
CA GLY A 11 0.03 0.20 3.04
C GLY A 11 -0.48 -1.02 2.30
N ALA A 12 -0.12 -2.19 2.83
CA ALA A 12 -0.58 -3.48 2.35
C ALA A 12 -1.32 -4.22 3.46
N VAL A 13 -2.25 -5.10 3.07
CA VAL A 13 -3.02 -5.91 4.04
C VAL A 13 -2.22 -7.07 4.62
N SER A 14 -0.96 -7.25 4.21
CA SER A 14 -0.08 -8.31 4.69
C SER A 14 1.38 -7.83 4.80
N PRO A 15 2.18 -8.39 5.73
CA PRO A 15 3.60 -8.08 5.82
C PRO A 15 4.35 -8.32 4.51
N ARG A 16 4.06 -9.43 3.82
CA ARG A 16 4.66 -9.75 2.51
C ARG A 16 4.35 -8.68 1.46
N GLY A 17 3.09 -8.23 1.39
CA GLY A 17 2.70 -7.14 0.49
C GLY A 17 3.42 -5.85 0.82
N GLY A 18 3.56 -5.53 2.12
CA GLY A 18 4.25 -4.32 2.57
C GLY A 18 5.73 -4.34 2.19
N LEU A 19 6.41 -5.46 2.41
CA LEU A 19 7.81 -5.67 2.01
C LEU A 19 7.97 -5.61 0.48
N ALA A 20 7.05 -6.22 -0.28
CA ALA A 20 7.08 -6.15 -1.73
C ALA A 20 6.98 -4.71 -2.23
N GLU A 21 6.02 -3.93 -1.73
CA GLU A 21 5.84 -2.54 -2.15
C GLU A 21 7.02 -1.63 -1.75
N ALA A 22 7.56 -1.82 -0.54
CA ALA A 22 8.67 -1.01 -0.04
C ALA A 22 10.00 -1.28 -0.78
N PHE A 23 10.27 -2.53 -1.12
CA PHE A 23 11.55 -2.95 -1.72
C PHE A 23 11.46 -3.27 -3.22
N GLN A 24 10.33 -3.02 -3.88
CA GLN A 24 10.11 -3.38 -5.30
C GLN A 24 11.20 -2.88 -6.26
N SER A 25 11.76 -1.70 -6.01
CA SER A 25 12.75 -1.10 -6.90
C SER A 25 14.12 -1.76 -6.78
N ALA A 26 14.52 -2.16 -5.57
CA ALA A 26 15.84 -2.74 -5.31
C ALA A 26 15.82 -4.26 -5.42
N ARG A 27 14.67 -4.90 -5.14
CA ARG A 27 14.52 -6.36 -4.97
C ARG A 27 15.46 -6.95 -3.91
N VAL A 28 15.90 -6.10 -2.97
CA VAL A 28 16.73 -6.43 -1.81
C VAL A 28 16.02 -5.88 -0.59
N ILE A 29 15.75 -6.75 0.39
CA ILE A 29 15.25 -6.35 1.71
C ILE A 29 16.47 -6.06 2.59
N ASP A 30 16.82 -4.78 2.66
CA ASP A 30 17.87 -4.29 3.54
C ASP A 30 17.28 -3.98 4.92
N ARG A 31 17.74 -4.70 5.95
CA ARG A 31 17.19 -4.60 7.32
C ARG A 31 17.77 -3.46 8.12
N HIS A 32 18.86 -2.85 7.63
CA HIS A 32 19.70 -1.95 8.39
C HIS A 32 19.74 -0.55 7.77
N ARG A 33 19.67 -0.44 6.44
CA ARG A 33 19.76 0.84 5.75
C ARG A 33 18.56 1.73 6.06
N GLY A 34 18.83 2.76 6.87
CA GLY A 34 17.82 3.70 7.32
C GLY A 34 16.91 3.15 8.42
N ASP A 35 17.34 2.08 9.09
CA ASP A 35 16.62 1.41 10.19
C ASP A 35 15.12 1.24 9.92
N PRO A 36 14.73 0.51 8.85
CA PRO A 36 13.33 0.40 8.45
C PRO A 36 12.51 -0.36 9.49
N TYR A 37 11.24 0.00 9.62
CA TYR A 37 10.28 -0.63 10.54
C TYR A 37 9.15 -1.31 9.78
N LEU A 38 8.75 -2.48 10.26
CA LEU A 38 7.48 -3.10 9.91
C LEU A 38 6.42 -2.60 10.89
N THR A 39 5.53 -1.73 10.40
CA THR A 39 4.44 -1.15 11.19
C THR A 39 3.10 -1.71 10.76
N GLY A 40 2.40 -2.36 11.70
CA GLY A 40 1.03 -2.85 11.55
C GLY A 40 0.06 -1.96 12.30
N LEU A 41 -1.07 -1.64 11.66
CA LEU A 41 -2.12 -0.82 12.26
C LEU A 41 -3.50 -1.45 12.03
N ARG A 42 -4.45 -1.07 12.87
CA ARG A 42 -5.86 -1.40 12.74
C ARG A 42 -6.66 -0.10 12.80
N PHE A 43 -7.40 0.20 11.74
CA PHE A 43 -8.24 1.39 11.70
C PHE A 43 -9.35 1.32 12.76
N THR A 44 -9.72 2.47 13.30
CA THR A 44 -10.73 2.63 14.37
C THR A 44 -12.16 2.51 13.83
N ARG A 45 -12.34 2.69 12.51
CA ARG A 45 -13.62 2.54 11.79
C ARG A 45 -13.42 1.84 10.44
N PRO A 46 -14.47 1.26 9.85
CA PRO A 46 -14.44 0.83 8.45
C PRO A 46 -14.10 1.99 7.51
N LEU A 47 -13.33 1.69 6.46
CA LEU A 47 -12.93 2.65 5.43
C LEU A 47 -13.76 2.46 4.15
N ARG A 48 -14.14 3.55 3.51
CA ARG A 48 -14.76 3.58 2.19
C ARG A 48 -13.69 3.69 1.13
N LEU A 49 -13.31 2.55 0.55
CA LEU A 49 -12.26 2.48 -0.46
C LEU A 49 -12.85 2.22 -1.84
N LEU A 50 -12.38 2.96 -2.84
CA LEU A 50 -12.69 2.66 -4.23
C LEU A 50 -11.81 1.51 -4.74
N ASP A 51 -12.44 0.46 -5.24
CA ASP A 51 -11.73 -0.66 -5.84
C ASP A 51 -11.37 -0.38 -7.29
N VAL A 52 -10.09 -0.07 -7.50
CA VAL A 52 -9.53 0.15 -8.83
C VAL A 52 -8.94 -1.13 -9.42
N SER A 53 -8.98 -2.26 -8.72
CA SER A 53 -8.32 -3.50 -9.13
C SER A 53 -9.25 -4.68 -9.35
N GLY A 54 -10.56 -4.51 -9.13
CA GLY A 54 -11.54 -5.59 -9.24
C GLY A 54 -11.30 -6.70 -8.23
N ILE A 55 -10.85 -6.35 -7.02
CA ILE A 55 -10.73 -7.29 -5.89
C ILE A 55 -12.11 -7.57 -5.29
N GLY A 56 -13.02 -6.60 -5.30
CA GLY A 56 -14.40 -6.72 -4.84
C GLY A 56 -15.42 -6.65 -5.97
N GLU A 57 -16.71 -6.72 -5.60
CA GLU A 57 -17.84 -6.69 -6.55
C GLU A 57 -17.98 -5.35 -7.30
N GLY A 58 -17.35 -4.29 -6.77
CA GLY A 58 -17.42 -2.93 -7.29
C GLY A 58 -16.21 -2.52 -8.12
N ALA A 59 -15.81 -3.32 -9.11
CA ALA A 59 -14.71 -2.98 -10.01
C ALA A 59 -14.97 -1.63 -10.71
N TRP A 60 -14.31 -0.56 -10.25
CA TRP A 60 -14.50 0.77 -10.85
C TRP A 60 -14.12 0.77 -12.34
N VAL A 61 -13.11 -0.04 -12.69
CA VAL A 61 -12.61 -0.26 -14.06
C VAL A 61 -13.71 -0.63 -15.05
N THR A 62 -14.65 -1.49 -14.65
CA THR A 62 -15.77 -1.90 -15.52
C THR A 62 -16.85 -0.82 -15.64
N ARG A 63 -16.94 0.11 -14.68
CA ARG A 63 -17.97 1.17 -14.65
C ARG A 63 -17.55 2.44 -15.40
N VAL A 64 -16.25 2.74 -15.50
CA VAL A 64 -15.71 3.89 -16.27
C VAL A 64 -15.20 3.53 -17.67
N GLY A 65 -15.46 2.31 -18.16
CA GLY A 65 -15.04 1.89 -19.52
C GLY A 65 -13.51 1.83 -19.70
N GLY A 66 -12.76 1.69 -18.60
CA GLY A 66 -11.31 1.77 -18.58
C GLY A 66 -10.67 0.46 -19.00
N ASN A 67 -10.25 0.34 -20.25
CA ASN A 67 -9.48 -0.79 -20.75
C ASN A 67 -8.20 -0.99 -19.91
N HIS A 68 -8.08 -2.09 -19.13
CA HIS A 68 -6.88 -2.77 -18.58
C HIS A 68 -5.61 -1.97 -18.18
N ALA A 69 -5.65 -0.65 -18.08
CA ALA A 69 -4.45 0.19 -18.07
C ALA A 69 -3.87 0.41 -16.67
N LEU A 70 -4.45 -0.22 -15.65
CA LEU A 70 -4.00 -0.11 -14.27
C LEU A 70 -2.82 -1.03 -13.96
N ASP A 71 -2.71 -2.17 -14.65
CA ASP A 71 -1.64 -3.15 -14.38
C ASP A 71 -0.25 -2.69 -14.85
N SER A 72 -0.16 -1.68 -15.72
CA SER A 72 1.10 -1.27 -16.38
C SER A 72 1.37 0.23 -16.43
N ALA A 73 0.51 1.07 -15.84
CA ALA A 73 0.67 2.51 -15.94
C ALA A 73 1.90 3.01 -15.17
N ALA A 74 2.76 3.79 -15.85
CA ALA A 74 3.88 4.49 -15.23
C ALA A 74 3.42 5.30 -14.01
N HIS A 75 4.25 5.36 -12.97
CA HIS A 75 3.94 5.97 -11.65
C HIS A 75 3.20 7.33 -11.74
N GLY A 76 3.52 8.16 -12.74
CA GLY A 76 2.85 9.44 -12.99
C GLY A 76 1.37 9.34 -13.37
N ARG A 77 0.95 8.30 -14.11
CA ARG A 77 -0.46 8.07 -14.46
C ARG A 77 -1.27 7.62 -13.23
N THR A 78 -0.71 6.75 -12.39
CA THR A 78 -1.36 6.31 -11.15
C THR A 78 -1.55 7.47 -10.17
N GLN A 79 -0.56 8.36 -10.05
CA GLN A 79 -0.68 9.57 -9.24
C GLN A 79 -1.72 10.56 -9.78
N HIS A 80 -1.81 10.72 -11.10
CA HIS A 80 -2.85 11.56 -11.72
C HIS A 80 -4.25 11.02 -11.40
N TRP A 81 -4.45 9.71 -11.55
CA TRP A 81 -5.74 9.06 -11.28
C TRP A 81 -6.15 9.18 -9.82
N ALA A 82 -5.22 8.89 -8.89
CA ALA A 82 -5.46 9.05 -7.45
C ALA A 82 -5.90 10.49 -7.11
N ARG A 83 -5.27 11.50 -7.74
CA ARG A 83 -5.61 12.92 -7.53
C ARG A 83 -6.98 13.28 -8.11
N THR A 84 -7.31 12.75 -9.29
CA THR A 84 -8.61 12.98 -9.94
C THR A 84 -9.73 12.34 -9.12
N ILE A 85 -9.55 11.09 -8.67
CA ILE A 85 -10.52 10.39 -7.81
C ILE A 85 -10.71 11.16 -6.50
N HIS A 86 -9.62 11.56 -5.85
CA HIS A 86 -9.66 12.33 -4.60
C HIS A 86 -10.40 13.68 -4.73
N ARG A 87 -10.37 14.32 -5.90
CA ARG A 87 -11.11 15.57 -6.17
C ARG A 87 -12.57 15.35 -6.53
N ALA A 88 -12.89 14.22 -7.15
CA ALA A 88 -14.23 13.92 -7.64
C ALA A 88 -15.13 13.29 -6.56
N HIS A 89 -14.54 12.70 -5.52
CA HIS A 89 -15.24 11.92 -4.53
C HIS A 89 -14.80 12.31 -3.12
N ASP A 90 -15.61 13.15 -2.48
CA ASP A 90 -15.31 13.67 -1.16
C ASP A 90 -15.60 12.67 -0.02
N ASP A 91 -16.38 11.62 -0.34
CA ASP A 91 -16.88 10.59 0.58
C ASP A 91 -15.99 9.35 0.67
N LEU A 92 -14.90 9.30 -0.10
CA LEU A 92 -13.96 8.20 -0.12
C LEU A 92 -12.78 8.46 0.82
N ASP A 93 -12.43 7.44 1.60
CA ASP A 93 -11.25 7.44 2.45
C ASP A 93 -9.97 7.15 1.64
N GLY A 94 -10.10 6.48 0.50
CA GLY A 94 -8.96 6.11 -0.34
C GLY A 94 -9.30 5.14 -1.47
N ILE A 95 -8.26 4.45 -1.96
CA ILE A 95 -8.36 3.44 -3.01
C ILE A 95 -7.75 2.12 -2.57
N VAL A 96 -8.28 1.01 -3.09
CA VAL A 96 -7.72 -0.33 -2.96
C VAL A 96 -7.30 -0.85 -4.34
N TYR A 97 -6.08 -1.41 -4.41
CA TYR A 97 -5.46 -1.88 -5.65
C TYR A 97 -4.69 -3.19 -5.44
N ARG A 98 -4.34 -3.89 -6.53
CA ARG A 98 -3.45 -5.05 -6.51
C ARG A 98 -1.99 -4.59 -6.62
N GLY A 99 -1.17 -4.97 -5.65
CA GLY A 99 0.27 -4.75 -5.68
C GLY A 99 0.92 -5.57 -6.79
N ARG A 100 1.84 -4.95 -7.54
CA ARG A 100 2.40 -5.48 -8.79
C ARG A 100 3.24 -6.75 -8.61
N PHE A 101 3.85 -6.93 -7.45
CA PHE A 101 4.86 -7.98 -7.22
C PHE A 101 4.42 -9.12 -6.30
N ALA A 102 3.44 -8.90 -5.43
CA ALA A 102 2.97 -9.92 -4.49
C ALA A 102 1.55 -10.42 -4.79
N GLY A 103 0.87 -9.85 -5.80
CA GLY A 103 -0.58 -10.01 -6.01
C GLY A 103 -1.42 -9.59 -4.79
N GLY A 104 -0.80 -8.96 -3.80
CA GLY A 104 -1.38 -8.63 -2.52
C GLY A 104 -2.22 -7.38 -2.59
N VAL A 105 -3.25 -7.31 -1.77
CA VAL A 105 -4.11 -6.13 -1.67
C VAL A 105 -3.33 -5.00 -1.01
N CYS A 106 -3.25 -3.87 -1.71
CA CYS A 106 -2.62 -2.64 -1.25
C CYS A 106 -3.66 -1.52 -1.21
N ILE A 107 -3.46 -0.56 -0.33
CA ILE A 107 -4.37 0.56 -0.12
C ILE A 107 -3.57 1.86 -0.12
N ALA A 108 -4.17 2.90 -0.70
CA ALA A 108 -3.70 4.27 -0.59
C ALA A 108 -4.80 5.11 0.05
N ILE A 109 -4.52 5.62 1.25
CA ILE A 109 -5.46 6.34 2.11
C ILE A 109 -5.14 7.81 2.06
N THR A 110 -6.18 8.62 1.91
CA THR A 110 -6.07 10.09 1.82
C THR A 110 -6.09 10.71 3.21
N GLU A 111 -5.70 11.99 3.31
CA GLU A 111 -5.70 12.71 4.59
C GLU A 111 -7.08 12.83 5.23
N ARG A 112 -8.16 12.64 4.46
CA ARG A 112 -9.55 12.67 4.95
C ARG A 112 -9.84 11.59 6.00
N ALA A 113 -9.15 10.47 5.91
CA ALA A 113 -9.30 9.35 6.84
C ALA A 113 -8.30 9.41 8.00
N ALA A 114 -7.68 10.57 8.26
CA ALA A 114 -6.75 10.74 9.37
C ALA A 114 -7.39 10.38 10.73
N ASP A 115 -8.69 10.62 10.89
CA ASP A 115 -9.49 10.26 12.06
C ASP A 115 -9.61 8.73 12.29
N ALA A 116 -9.43 7.94 11.22
CA ALA A 116 -9.51 6.49 11.28
C ALA A 116 -8.21 5.82 11.75
N PHE A 117 -7.09 6.55 11.78
CA PHE A 117 -5.81 6.01 12.25
C PHE A 117 -5.82 5.86 13.78
N PRO A 118 -5.31 4.74 14.31
CA PRO A 118 -5.17 4.58 15.74
C PRO A 118 -4.09 5.51 16.28
N ALA A 119 -4.21 5.94 17.54
CA ALA A 119 -3.19 6.75 18.21
C ALA A 119 -1.84 6.04 18.34
N LEU A 120 -1.86 4.70 18.43
CA LEU A 120 -0.67 3.84 18.47
C LEU A 120 -0.80 2.71 17.45
N PRO A 121 0.30 2.32 16.79
CA PRO A 121 0.29 1.14 15.94
C PRO A 121 0.06 -0.13 16.76
N ALA A 122 -0.55 -1.14 16.15
CA ALA A 122 -0.70 -2.46 16.77
C ALA A 122 0.65 -3.20 16.87
N LEU A 123 1.56 -2.90 15.95
CA LEU A 123 2.91 -3.43 15.90
C LEU A 123 3.82 -2.37 15.28
N SER A 124 5.00 -2.15 15.84
CA SER A 124 6.09 -1.45 15.15
C SER A 124 7.39 -2.05 15.63
N LEU A 125 8.08 -2.77 14.74
CA LEU A 125 9.36 -3.42 15.03
C LEU A 125 10.36 -3.07 13.93
N PRO A 126 11.63 -2.83 14.28
CA PRO A 126 12.66 -2.67 13.26
C PRO A 126 12.80 -3.98 12.47
N LEU A 127 13.11 -3.91 11.17
CA LEU A 127 13.30 -5.10 10.34
C LEU A 127 14.48 -5.97 10.80
N SER A 128 15.40 -5.41 11.58
CA SER A 128 16.49 -6.12 12.24
C SER A 128 16.06 -6.90 13.49
N HIS A 129 14.81 -6.76 13.96
CA HIS A 129 14.32 -7.45 15.14
C HIS A 129 14.35 -8.98 14.94
N PRO A 130 14.95 -9.78 15.86
CA PRO A 130 15.13 -11.22 15.68
C PRO A 130 13.81 -11.98 15.42
N GLY A 131 12.73 -11.56 16.09
CA GLY A 131 11.39 -12.13 15.90
C GLY A 131 10.80 -11.94 14.49
N LEU A 132 11.38 -11.07 13.66
CA LEU A 132 10.97 -10.89 12.27
C LEU A 132 11.86 -11.65 11.27
N SER A 133 12.98 -12.23 11.68
CA SER A 133 13.92 -12.86 10.73
C SER A 133 13.25 -13.96 9.90
N GLY A 134 12.65 -14.96 10.55
CA GLY A 134 11.98 -16.07 9.85
C GLY A 134 10.85 -15.61 8.90
N PRO A 135 9.91 -14.76 9.35
CA PRO A 135 8.89 -14.18 8.47
C PRO A 135 9.46 -13.38 7.30
N ILE A 136 10.51 -12.57 7.51
CA ILE A 136 11.17 -11.82 6.44
C ILE A 136 11.88 -12.76 5.47
N ASP A 137 12.56 -13.79 5.95
CA ASP A 137 13.22 -14.81 5.14
C ASP A 137 12.22 -15.53 4.24
N SER A 138 11.08 -15.95 4.81
CA SER A 138 10.01 -16.57 4.05
C SER A 138 9.39 -15.62 3.03
N ALA A 139 9.21 -14.34 3.38
CA ALA A 139 8.67 -13.34 2.45
C ALA A 139 9.65 -13.07 1.29
N ALA A 140 10.94 -12.91 1.59
CA ALA A 140 11.97 -12.70 0.59
C ALA A 140 12.04 -13.86 -0.40
N TYR A 141 12.01 -15.10 0.11
CA TYR A 141 11.98 -16.31 -0.72
C TYR A 141 10.75 -16.32 -1.66
N GLN A 142 9.56 -16.06 -1.13
CA GLN A 142 8.32 -16.02 -1.92
C GLN A 142 8.29 -14.91 -2.97
N LEU A 143 8.96 -13.78 -2.69
CA LEU A 143 9.05 -12.63 -3.61
C LEU A 143 10.21 -12.75 -4.60
N GLY A 144 11.12 -13.71 -4.40
CA GLY A 144 12.38 -13.81 -5.13
C GLY A 144 13.27 -12.58 -4.91
N TYR A 145 13.33 -12.10 -3.66
CA TYR A 145 14.18 -10.98 -3.21
C TYR A 145 15.36 -11.52 -2.42
N THR A 146 16.46 -10.76 -2.40
CA THR A 146 17.61 -11.02 -1.52
C THR A 146 17.50 -10.22 -0.23
N ILE A 147 18.31 -10.57 0.77
CA ILE A 147 18.31 -9.95 2.10
C ILE A 147 19.71 -9.46 2.42
N THR A 148 19.82 -8.27 3.01
CA THR A 148 21.09 -7.67 3.48
C THR A 148 20.94 -7.04 4.85
#